data_AF-A0A936N9M9-F1
#
_entry.id   AF-A0A936N9M9-F1
#
_cell.length_a   1.000
_cell.length_b   1.000
_cell.length_c   1.000
_cell.angle_alpha   90.00
_cell.angle_beta   90.00
_cell.angle_gamma   90.00
#
_symmetry.space_group_name_H-M   'P 1'
#
loop_
_entity.id
_entity.type
_entity.pdbx_description
1 polymer ?
#
loop_
_entity_poly.entity_id
_entity_poly.type
_entity_poly.pdbx_seq_one_letter_code
_entity_poly.pdbx_strand_id
1 'polypeptide(L)'
;MSDFLAMFGVLLVAAAPLALSVFALLDAARRPAWAWSLAERPQAMWMAMILLGTFLSVLGVGLSLWYLLKVRPVISAVENGVIPPSRSESRPIDP
;
A
#
# COMPACT_ATOMS: atom_id res chain seq x y z
N MET A 1 6.63 -37.55 6.98
CA MET A 1 7.35 -36.31 7.34
C MET A 1 7.46 -35.36 6.14
N SER A 2 7.78 -35.84 4.94
CA SER A 2 7.74 -35.08 3.68
C SER A 2 6.40 -34.41 3.38
N ASP A 3 5.28 -35.11 3.56
CA ASP A 3 3.96 -34.59 3.20
C ASP A 3 3.52 -33.45 4.12
N PHE A 4 3.82 -33.56 5.41
CA PHE A 4 3.59 -32.49 6.38
C PHE A 4 4.38 -31.22 6.02
N LEU A 5 5.64 -31.37 5.61
CA LEU A 5 6.46 -30.25 5.17
C LEU A 5 5.91 -29.61 3.88
N ALA A 6 5.42 -30.42 2.94
CA ALA A 6 4.82 -29.93 1.70
C ALA A 6 3.51 -29.16 1.97
N MET A 7 2.61 -29.71 2.80
CA MET A 7 1.35 -29.04 3.16
C MET A 7 1.61 -27.74 3.92
N PHE A 8 2.59 -27.73 4.82
CA PHE A 8 3.00 -26.52 5.52
C PHE A 8 3.56 -25.47 4.55
N GLY A 9 4.39 -25.87 3.59
CA GLY A 9 4.92 -24.98 2.55
C GLY A 9 3.80 -24.37 1.68
N VAL A 10 2.84 -25.18 1.24
CA VAL A 10 1.67 -24.72 0.47
C VAL A 10 0.83 -23.73 1.27
N LEU A 11 0.58 -24.02 2.56
CA LEU A 11 -0.17 -23.13 3.43
C LEU A 11 0.54 -21.77 3.58
N LEU A 12 1.85 -21.76 3.78
CA LEU A 12 2.62 -20.51 3.88
C LEU A 12 2.56 -19.69 2.59
N VAL A 13 2.71 -20.33 1.43
CA VAL A 13 2.62 -19.65 0.13
C VAL A 13 1.23 -19.10 -0.13
N ALA A 14 0.18 -19.84 0.24
CA ALA A 14 -1.21 -19.39 0.10
C ALA A 14 -1.58 -18.27 1.10
N ALA A 15 -1.04 -18.31 2.31
CA ALA A 15 -1.31 -17.33 3.35
C ALA A 15 -0.50 -16.03 3.18
N ALA A 16 0.68 -16.07 2.57
CA ALA A 16 1.57 -14.92 2.43
C ALA A 16 0.92 -13.72 1.69
N PRO A 17 0.24 -13.90 0.54
CA PRO A 17 -0.52 -12.82 -0.11
C PRO A 17 -1.53 -12.15 0.82
N LEU A 18 -2.29 -12.95 1.56
CA LEU A 18 -3.32 -12.44 2.46
C LEU A 18 -2.70 -11.68 3.63
N ALA A 19 -1.64 -12.23 4.24
CA ALA A 19 -0.92 -11.58 5.32
C ALA A 19 -0.31 -10.24 4.87
N LEU A 20 0.29 -10.20 3.68
CA LEU A 20 0.85 -8.99 3.08
C LEU A 20 -0.22 -7.91 2.85
N SER A 21 -1.37 -8.33 2.28
CA SER A 21 -2.51 -7.45 2.04
C SER A 21 -3.09 -6.87 3.32
N VAL A 22 -3.31 -7.70 4.34
CA VAL A 22 -3.82 -7.25 5.65
C VAL A 22 -2.82 -6.29 6.31
N PHE A 23 -1.53 -6.60 6.24
CA PHE A 23 -0.49 -5.72 6.74
C PHE A 23 -0.51 -4.36 6.03
N ALA A 24 -0.57 -4.33 4.70
CA ALA A 24 -0.64 -3.10 3.92
C ALA A 24 -1.89 -2.28 4.24
N LEU A 25 -3.04 -2.93 4.39
CA LEU A 25 -4.30 -2.28 4.76
C LEU A 25 -4.24 -1.65 6.15
N LEU A 26 -3.66 -2.36 7.12
CA LEU A 26 -3.48 -1.87 8.49
C LEU A 26 -2.45 -0.74 8.57
N ASP A 27 -1.34 -0.82 7.83
CA ASP A 27 -0.37 0.30 7.72
C ASP A 27 -1.07 1.53 7.13
N ALA A 28 -1.88 1.35 6.08
CA ALA A 28 -2.63 2.44 5.48
C ALA A 28 -3.65 3.08 6.44
N ALA A 29 -4.36 2.26 7.23
CA ALA A 29 -5.35 2.73 8.19
C ALA A 29 -4.75 3.44 9.41
N ARG A 30 -3.55 3.03 9.86
CA ARG A 30 -2.87 3.60 11.03
C ARG A 30 -2.25 4.97 10.77
N ARG A 31 -1.93 5.28 9.51
CA ARG A 31 -1.33 6.57 9.14
C ARG A 31 -2.36 7.70 9.23
N PRO A 32 -2.00 8.87 9.80
CA PRO A 32 -2.95 9.94 10.05
C PRO A 32 -3.42 10.60 8.74
N ALA A 33 -4.68 11.01 8.69
CA ALA A 33 -5.32 11.54 7.47
C ALA A 33 -4.62 12.78 6.89
N TRP A 34 -4.02 13.63 7.75
CA TRP A 34 -3.30 14.82 7.31
C TRP A 34 -2.06 14.49 6.45
N ALA A 35 -1.40 13.36 6.71
CA ALA A 35 -0.22 12.95 5.94
C ALA A 35 -0.61 12.52 4.52
N TRP A 36 -1.78 11.89 4.39
CA TRP A 36 -2.34 11.51 3.09
C TRP A 36 -2.78 12.72 2.27
N SER A 37 -3.42 13.71 2.89
CA SER A 37 -3.84 14.93 2.20
C SER A 37 -2.65 15.75 1.70
N LEU A 38 -1.60 15.88 2.52
CA LEU A 38 -0.37 16.57 2.12
C LEU A 38 0.43 15.80 1.06
N ALA A 39 0.32 14.46 1.03
CA ALA A 39 0.89 13.64 -0.03
C ALA A 39 0.06 13.65 -1.33
N GLU A 40 -1.03 14.45 -1.40
CA GLU A 40 -2.00 14.50 -2.50
C GLU A 40 -2.55 13.12 -2.92
N ARG A 41 -2.71 12.21 -1.96
CA ARG A 41 -3.17 10.83 -2.20
C ARG A 41 -4.35 10.50 -1.30
N PRO A 42 -5.52 10.11 -1.84
CA PRO A 42 -6.69 9.79 -1.03
C PRO A 42 -6.51 8.45 -0.28
N GLN A 43 -6.48 8.49 1.05
CA GLN A 43 -6.32 7.32 1.93
C GLN A 43 -7.36 6.22 1.67
N ALA A 44 -8.65 6.62 1.64
CA ALA A 44 -9.76 5.69 1.44
C ALA A 44 -9.68 4.96 0.10
N MET A 45 -9.19 5.62 -0.96
CA MET A 45 -8.98 5.00 -2.26
C MET A 45 -7.92 3.90 -2.18
N TRP A 46 -6.78 4.16 -1.54
CA TRP A 46 -5.72 3.16 -1.36
C TRP A 46 -6.16 1.98 -0.50
N MET A 47 -6.89 2.24 0.58
CA MET A 47 -7.47 1.18 1.41
C MET A 47 -8.47 0.33 0.62
N ALA A 48 -9.36 0.94 -0.15
CA ALA A 48 -10.32 0.23 -0.98
C ALA A 48 -9.64 -0.61 -2.07
N MET A 49 -8.63 -0.06 -2.74
CA MET A 49 -7.84 -0.78 -3.75
C MET A 49 -7.12 -2.00 -3.16
N ILE A 50 -6.47 -1.85 -1.99
CA ILE A 50 -5.82 -2.98 -1.31
C ILE A 50 -6.87 -4.03 -0.90
N LEU A 51 -7.97 -3.62 -0.28
CA LEU A 51 -9.02 -4.52 0.19
C LEU A 51 -9.65 -5.31 -0.97
N LEU A 52 -10.09 -4.61 -2.03
CA LEU A 52 -10.67 -5.25 -3.21
C LEU A 52 -9.65 -6.12 -3.94
N GLY A 53 -8.43 -5.60 -4.14
CA GLY A 53 -7.35 -6.33 -4.79
C GLY A 53 -7.03 -7.66 -4.10
N THR A 54 -7.12 -7.71 -2.76
CA THR A 54 -6.85 -8.92 -1.96
C THR A 54 -7.73 -10.09 -2.38
N PHE A 55 -9.00 -9.86 -2.71
CA PHE A 55 -9.90 -10.92 -3.20
C PHE A 55 -9.54 -11.41 -4.61
N LEU A 56 -8.81 -10.61 -5.39
CA LEU A 56 -8.31 -10.96 -6.71
C LEU A 56 -6.88 -11.53 -6.66
N SER A 57 -6.40 -11.90 -5.47
CA SER A 57 -5.13 -12.56 -5.16
C SER A 57 -3.89 -11.89 -5.77
N VAL A 58 -3.58 -12.14 -7.04
CA VAL A 58 -2.43 -11.56 -7.75
C VAL A 58 -2.49 -10.03 -7.77
N LEU A 59 -3.68 -9.45 -8.02
CA LEU A 59 -3.84 -8.00 -8.00
C LEU A 59 -3.64 -7.42 -6.59
N GLY A 60 -4.08 -8.12 -5.56
CA GLY A 60 -3.89 -7.74 -4.16
C GLY A 60 -2.43 -7.69 -3.75
N VAL A 61 -1.66 -8.70 -4.18
CA VAL A 61 -0.20 -8.71 -3.97
C VAL A 61 0.45 -7.54 -4.68
N GLY A 62 0.14 -7.33 -5.97
CA GLY A 62 0.71 -6.24 -6.75
C GLY A 62 0.41 -4.85 -6.15
N LEU A 63 -0.84 -4.61 -5.77
CA LEU A 63 -1.27 -3.36 -5.14
C LEU A 63 -0.65 -3.17 -3.76
N SER A 64 -0.54 -4.21 -2.95
CA SER A 64 0.07 -4.16 -1.63
C SER A 64 1.57 -3.88 -1.71
N LEU A 65 2.28 -4.54 -2.64
CA LEU A 65 3.69 -4.26 -2.89
C LEU A 65 3.89 -2.83 -3.40
N TRP A 66 3.06 -2.39 -4.34
CA TRP A 66 3.12 -1.01 -4.84
C TRP A 66 2.90 0.00 -3.72
N TYR A 67 1.90 -0.24 -2.86
CA TYR A 67 1.65 0.58 -1.70
C TYR A 67 2.88 0.65 -0.79
N LEU A 68 3.43 -0.50 -0.38
CA LEU A 68 4.55 -0.55 0.57
C LEU A 68 5.84 0.05 0.02
N LEU A 69 6.10 -0.11 -1.29
CA LEU A 69 7.37 0.30 -1.91
C LEU A 69 7.33 1.72 -2.47
N LYS A 70 6.17 2.23 -2.89
CA LYS A 70 6.06 3.53 -3.58
C LYS A 70 5.22 4.55 -2.84
N VAL A 71 4.12 4.13 -2.21
CA VAL A 71 3.17 5.07 -1.57
C VAL A 71 3.56 5.32 -0.12
N ARG A 72 3.83 4.25 0.63
CA ARG A 72 4.21 4.30 2.04
C ARG A 72 5.44 5.19 2.31
N PRO A 73 6.53 5.16 1.50
CA PRO A 73 7.66 6.05 1.73
C PRO A 73 7.32 7.53 1.55
N VAL A 74 6.44 7.86 0.61
CA VAL A 74 6.00 9.26 0.37
C VAL A 74 5.21 9.78 1.56
N ILE A 75 4.27 8.99 2.07
CA ILE A 75 3.48 9.37 3.25
C ILE A 75 4.37 9.51 4.48
N SER A 76 5.33 8.58 4.65
CA SER A 76 6.30 8.66 5.75
C SER A 76 7.22 9.88 5.64
N ALA A 77 7.56 10.33 4.43
CA ALA A 77 8.36 11.54 4.23
C ALA A 77 7.58 12.79 4.68
N VAL A 78 6.29 12.86 4.33
CA VAL A 78 5.37 13.92 4.78
C VAL A 78 5.19 13.90 6.30
N GLU A 79 5.07 12.71 6.90
CA GLU A 79 5.03 12.56 8.36
C GLU A 79 6.26 13.16 9.05
N ASN A 80 7.41 13.09 8.38
CA ASN A 80 8.69 13.66 8.83
C ASN A 80 8.90 15.13 8.42
N GLY A 81 7.88 15.80 7.87
CA GLY A 81 7.94 17.20 7.47
C GLY A 81 8.53 17.47 6.08
N VAL A 82 8.84 16.43 5.30
CA VAL A 82 9.28 16.57 3.92
C VAL A 82 8.05 16.66 3.03
N ILE A 83 7.73 17.87 2.57
CA ILE A 83 6.58 18.12 1.70
C ILE A 83 7.02 17.94 0.24
N PRO A 84 6.46 16.97 -0.51
CA PRO A 84 6.74 16.85 -1.93
C PRO A 84 6.22 18.08 -2.69
N PRO A 85 6.88 18.50 -3.80
CA PRO A 85 6.41 19.61 -4.60
C PRO A 85 4.96 19.38 -5.04
N SER A 86 4.13 20.40 -4.87
CA SER A 86 2.71 20.32 -5.18
C SER A 86 2.51 20.05 -6.68
N ARG A 87 1.49 19.28 -7.04
CA ARG A 87 1.19 19.02 -8.46
C ARG A 87 0.87 20.32 -9.22
N SER A 88 0.36 21.35 -8.55
CA SER A 88 0.13 22.68 -9.12
C SER A 88 1.41 23.38 -9.56
N GLU A 89 2.50 23.24 -8.80
CA GLU A 89 3.77 23.90 -9.10
C GLU A 89 4.47 23.29 -10.33
N SER A 90 4.21 22.01 -10.60
CA SER A 90 4.73 21.32 -11.78
C SER A 90 3.97 21.61 -13.08
N ARG A 91 2.82 22.31 -13.01
CA ARG A 91 2.03 22.65 -14.20
C ARG A 91 2.64 23.88 -14.87
N PRO A 92 3.01 23.82 -16.17
CA PRO A 92 3.43 25.01 -16.91
C PRO A 92 2.36 26.09 -16.79
N ILE A 93 2.75 27.30 -16.41
CA ILE A 93 1.89 28.48 -16.49
C ILE A 93 1.81 28.81 -17.97
N ASP A 94 0.79 28.31 -18.65
CA ASP A 94 0.47 28.75 -20.01
C ASP A 94 -0.03 30.21 -19.90
N PRO A 95 0.65 31.18 -20.54
CA PRO A 95 0.32 32.61 -20.44
C PRO A 95 -0.97 33.01 -21.18
#